data_AF-A0AAV5A960-F1
#
_entry.id   AF-A0AAV5A960-F1
#
_cell.length_a   1.000
_cell.length_b   1.000
_cell.length_c   1.000
_cell.angle_alpha   90.00
_cell.angle_beta   90.00
_cell.angle_gamma   90.00
#
_symmetry.space_group_name_H-M   'P 1'
#
loop_
_entity.id
_entity.type
_entity.pdbx_description
1 polymer ?
#
loop_
_entity_poly.entity_id
_entity_poly.type
_entity_poly.pdbx_seq_one_letter_code
_entity_poly.pdbx_strand_id
1 'polypeptide(L)'
;MDACECGHACAEKPVSFTIFTGDLTSHDNDNQLSRAYVEYVESAVYELYKEYLGGGPVYAAMGNHDTWPQAFDAPHSIQPEQLSNQFEWNYAHLAEYVKRQHSICLGINNN
;
A
#
# COMPACT_ATOMS: atom_id res chain seq x y z
N MET A 1 -24.99 -3.90 -2.18
CA MET A 1 -24.41 -2.59 -1.87
C MET A 1 -23.52 -2.26 -3.03
N ASP A 2 -23.88 -1.24 -3.79
CA ASP A 2 -23.16 -0.86 -4.99
C ASP A 2 -21.93 -0.03 -4.59
N ALA A 3 -20.80 -0.25 -5.25
CA ALA A 3 -19.50 0.35 -4.94
C ALA A 3 -19.51 1.90 -4.89
N CYS A 4 -20.55 2.53 -5.45
CA CYS A 4 -20.82 3.97 -5.38
C CYS A 4 -21.05 4.52 -3.97
N GLU A 5 -21.56 3.73 -3.02
CA GLU A 5 -21.97 4.27 -1.70
C GLU A 5 -20.79 4.52 -0.75
N CYS A 6 -19.57 4.11 -1.12
CA CYS A 6 -18.38 4.17 -0.27
C CYS A 6 -17.45 5.35 -0.58
N GLY A 7 -17.93 6.42 -1.22
CA GLY A 7 -17.10 7.59 -1.55
C GLY A 7 -16.02 7.31 -2.62
N HIS A 8 -16.26 6.31 -3.47
CA HIS A 8 -15.43 5.98 -4.62
C HIS A 8 -16.10 6.46 -5.92
N ALA A 9 -15.31 6.68 -6.98
CA ALA A 9 -15.87 6.99 -8.29
C ALA A 9 -16.81 5.86 -8.75
N CYS A 10 -18.02 6.25 -9.13
CA CYS A 10 -19.01 5.36 -9.70
C CYS A 10 -18.58 4.89 -11.10
N ALA A 11 -17.94 3.72 -11.18
CA ALA A 11 -17.65 3.10 -12.47
C ALA A 11 -18.92 2.43 -13.03
N GLU A 12 -19.23 2.64 -14.31
CA GLU A 12 -20.35 1.97 -15.00
C GLU A 12 -20.23 0.43 -15.01
N LYS A 13 -19.01 -0.09 -14.79
CA LYS A 13 -18.70 -1.49 -14.54
C LYS A 13 -17.68 -1.58 -13.40
N PRO A 14 -18.12 -1.67 -12.14
CA PRO A 14 -17.20 -1.73 -11.01
C PRO A 14 -16.38 -3.02 -11.07
N VAL A 15 -15.06 -2.90 -10.88
CA VAL A 15 -14.18 -4.05 -10.72
C VAL A 15 -14.53 -4.72 -9.39
N SER A 16 -14.81 -6.03 -9.40
CA SER A 16 -15.21 -6.74 -8.17
C SER A 16 -14.12 -6.77 -7.11
N PHE A 17 -12.86 -6.86 -7.54
CA PHE A 17 -11.67 -6.73 -6.71
C PHE A 17 -10.44 -6.47 -7.58
N THR A 18 -9.40 -5.88 -7.00
CA THR A 18 -8.09 -5.71 -7.65
C THR A 18 -7.02 -6.48 -6.89
N ILE A 19 -6.10 -7.11 -7.63
CA ILE A 19 -4.85 -7.63 -7.08
C ILE A 19 -3.72 -6.73 -7.58
N PHE A 20 -2.98 -6.14 -6.66
CA PHE A 20 -1.81 -5.32 -6.96
C PHE A 20 -0.55 -5.98 -6.38
N THR A 21 0.49 -6.11 -7.20
CA THR A 21 1.65 -6.97 -6.89
C THR A 21 2.92 -6.21 -6.51
N GLY A 22 2.80 -4.95 -6.11
CA GLY A 22 3.94 -4.14 -5.67
C GLY A 22 4.76 -3.55 -6.81
N ASP A 23 5.99 -3.15 -6.49
CA ASP A 23 6.97 -2.47 -7.34
C ASP A 23 6.45 -1.10 -7.82
N LEU A 24 6.17 -0.23 -6.86
CA LEU A 24 5.66 1.12 -7.06
C LEU A 24 6.76 2.14 -7.36
N THR A 25 7.95 1.92 -6.80
CA THR A 25 9.04 2.90 -6.87
C THR A 25 9.86 2.77 -8.16
N SER A 26 10.43 3.89 -8.62
CA SER A 26 11.26 3.93 -9.83
C SER A 26 12.62 3.24 -9.63
N HIS A 27 13.28 2.93 -10.74
CA HIS A 27 14.68 2.49 -10.77
C HIS A 27 15.64 3.68 -10.84
N ASP A 28 15.38 4.73 -10.07
CA ASP A 28 16.30 5.86 -9.95
C ASP A 28 17.55 5.46 -9.14
N ASN A 29 18.63 6.23 -9.28
CA ASN A 29 19.85 5.95 -8.52
C ASN A 29 19.62 6.13 -7.02
N ASP A 30 20.36 5.38 -6.19
CA ASP A 30 20.22 5.40 -4.72
C ASP A 30 20.26 6.80 -4.10
N ASN A 31 21.02 7.73 -4.68
CA ASN A 31 21.13 9.11 -4.20
C ASN A 31 19.86 9.96 -4.46
N GLN A 32 18.88 9.42 -5.18
CA GLN A 32 17.60 10.04 -5.48
C GLN A 32 16.46 9.36 -4.70
N LEU A 33 16.74 8.23 -4.06
CA LEU A 33 15.76 7.44 -3.33
C LEU A 33 15.95 7.61 -1.82
N SER A 34 14.86 7.39 -1.09
CA SER A 34 14.86 7.41 0.36
C SER A 34 13.60 6.71 0.87
N ARG A 35 13.58 6.35 2.15
CA ARG A 35 12.36 5.86 2.79
C ARG A 35 11.17 6.81 2.60
N ALA A 36 11.38 8.12 2.75
CA ALA A 36 10.31 9.11 2.58
C ALA A 36 9.78 9.16 1.14
N TYR A 37 10.65 8.90 0.15
CA TYR A 37 10.24 8.78 -1.25
C TYR A 37 9.36 7.53 -1.46
N VAL A 38 9.75 6.39 -0.90
CA VAL A 38 8.95 5.16 -0.95
C VAL A 38 7.57 5.38 -0.33
N GLU A 39 7.53 5.85 0.92
CA GLU A 39 6.27 6.12 1.63
C GLU A 39 5.37 7.06 0.81
N TYR A 40 5.93 8.14 0.23
CA TYR A 40 5.20 9.08 -0.62
C TYR A 40 4.61 8.44 -1.88
N VAL A 41 5.41 7.65 -2.61
CA VAL A 41 4.96 6.99 -3.84
C VAL A 41 3.84 6.01 -3.53
N GLU A 42 3.99 5.21 -2.47
CA GLU A 42 2.95 4.28 -2.02
C GLU A 42 1.66 5.02 -1.66
N SER A 43 1.75 6.07 -0.84
CA SER A 43 0.60 6.91 -0.49
C SER A 43 -0.11 7.47 -1.72
N ALA A 44 0.65 8.05 -2.64
CA ALA A 44 0.09 8.71 -3.82
C ALA A 44 -0.62 7.70 -4.74
N VAL A 45 -0.01 6.54 -4.99
CA VAL A 45 -0.58 5.52 -5.88
C VAL A 45 -1.78 4.82 -5.25
N TYR A 46 -1.75 4.49 -3.95
CA TYR A 46 -2.92 3.90 -3.29
C TYR A 46 -4.12 4.85 -3.23
N GLU A 47 -3.91 6.16 -3.08
CA GLU A 47 -5.00 7.14 -3.22
C GLU A 47 -5.53 7.24 -4.65
N LEU A 48 -4.69 7.08 -5.67
CA LEU A 48 -5.17 6.97 -7.07
C LEU A 48 -5.98 5.69 -7.30
N TYR A 49 -5.55 4.55 -6.74
CA TYR A 49 -6.32 3.31 -6.82
C TYR A 49 -7.70 3.45 -6.23
N LYS A 50 -7.80 4.12 -5.08
CA LYS A 50 -9.07 4.47 -4.44
C LYS A 50 -9.98 5.26 -5.38
N GLU A 51 -9.44 6.30 -6.01
CA GLU A 51 -10.22 7.18 -6.86
C GLU A 51 -10.68 6.49 -8.15
N TYR A 52 -9.83 5.66 -8.77
CA TYR A 52 -10.06 5.21 -10.16
C TYR A 52 -10.50 3.76 -10.34
N LEU A 53 -10.32 2.87 -9.35
CA LEU A 53 -10.64 1.42 -9.53
C LEU A 53 -12.10 1.05 -9.24
N GLY A 54 -12.96 2.02 -8.97
CA GLY A 54 -14.41 1.81 -8.93
C GLY A 54 -14.92 1.10 -7.67
N GLY A 55 -14.22 1.28 -6.54
CA GLY A 55 -14.69 0.96 -5.18
C GLY A 55 -14.67 -0.51 -4.75
N GLY A 56 -14.21 -1.43 -5.59
CA GLY A 56 -13.89 -2.80 -5.17
C GLY A 56 -12.63 -2.84 -4.29
N PRO A 57 -12.47 -3.85 -3.40
CA PRO A 57 -11.30 -3.97 -2.55
C PRO A 57 -10.02 -4.15 -3.38
N VAL A 58 -8.93 -3.54 -2.92
CA VAL A 58 -7.58 -3.72 -3.45
C VAL A 58 -6.79 -4.61 -2.51
N TYR A 59 -6.33 -5.76 -3.02
CA TYR A 59 -5.42 -6.67 -2.35
C TYR A 59 -4.00 -6.40 -2.84
N ALA A 60 -3.19 -5.76 -2.00
CA ALA A 60 -1.82 -5.41 -2.33
C ALA A 60 -0.83 -6.44 -1.76
N ALA A 61 0.18 -6.78 -2.57
CA ALA A 61 1.42 -7.43 -2.13
C ALA A 61 2.57 -6.42 -2.19
N MET A 62 3.59 -6.66 -1.37
CA MET A 62 4.82 -5.85 -1.35
C MET A 62 5.80 -6.38 -2.40
N GLY A 63 6.26 -5.51 -3.28
CA GLY A 63 7.28 -5.78 -4.27
C GLY A 63 8.69 -5.58 -3.71
N ASN A 64 9.71 -6.03 -4.45
CA ASN A 64 11.09 -5.86 -4.00
C ASN A 64 11.57 -4.41 -4.11
N HIS A 65 10.92 -3.56 -4.90
CA HIS A 65 11.20 -2.12 -4.98
C HIS A 65 10.47 -1.28 -3.93
N ASP A 66 9.60 -1.89 -3.13
CA ASP A 66 8.75 -1.14 -2.19
C ASP A 66 9.42 -0.92 -0.83
N THR A 67 10.69 -1.31 -0.65
CA THR A 67 11.47 -1.07 0.59
C THR A 67 12.65 -0.14 0.32
N TRP A 68 13.14 0.52 1.37
CA TRP A 68 14.40 1.26 1.35
C TRP A 68 15.38 0.77 2.44
N PRO A 69 16.62 0.37 2.08
CA PRO A 69 17.15 0.21 0.72
C PRO A 69 16.36 -0.79 -0.15
N GLN A 70 16.41 -0.61 -1.47
CA GLN A 70 15.66 -1.46 -2.41
C GLN A 70 16.09 -2.93 -2.31
N ALA A 71 15.13 -3.83 -2.49
CA ALA A 71 15.28 -5.30 -2.43
C ALA A 71 15.77 -5.84 -1.09
N PHE A 72 15.65 -5.07 -0.01
CA PHE A 72 15.97 -5.53 1.33
C PHE A 72 14.69 -5.82 2.11
N ASP A 73 14.75 -6.89 2.90
CA ASP A 73 13.80 -7.21 3.95
C ASP A 73 14.52 -8.01 5.06
N ALA A 74 13.86 -8.25 6.19
CA ALA A 74 14.44 -8.94 7.33
C ALA A 74 13.49 -10.03 7.84
N PRO A 75 13.92 -11.31 7.88
CA PRO A 75 13.16 -12.35 8.55
C PRO A 75 12.97 -12.01 10.03
N HIS A 76 11.75 -12.10 10.55
CA HIS A 76 11.48 -11.79 11.96
C HIS A 76 12.27 -12.65 12.97
N SER A 77 12.83 -13.79 12.53
CA SER A 77 13.65 -14.67 13.37
C SER A 77 15.13 -14.28 13.44
N ILE A 78 15.58 -13.30 12.66
CA ILE A 78 16.98 -12.86 12.68
C ILE A 78 17.30 -12.17 14.01
N GLN A 79 18.48 -12.41 14.56
CA GLN A 79 18.94 -11.78 15.80
C GLN A 79 20.10 -10.82 15.53
N PRO A 80 20.24 -9.74 16.31
CA PRO A 80 19.35 -9.32 17.40
C PRO A 80 18.04 -8.69 16.88
N GLU A 81 17.05 -8.49 17.75
CA GLU A 81 15.70 -7.97 17.42
C GLU A 81 15.73 -6.65 16.62
N GLN A 82 16.75 -5.83 16.81
CA GLN A 82 16.92 -4.60 16.04
C GLN A 82 17.03 -4.88 14.52
N LEU A 83 17.62 -6.01 14.13
CA LEU A 83 17.70 -6.43 12.72
C LEU A 83 16.38 -6.99 12.23
N SER A 84 15.62 -7.70 13.08
CA SER A 84 14.33 -8.30 12.68
C SER A 84 13.26 -7.26 12.36
N ASN A 85 13.32 -6.10 13.01
CA ASN A 85 12.28 -5.08 12.91
C ASN A 85 12.70 -3.89 12.04
N GLN A 86 13.85 -3.96 11.35
CA GLN A 86 14.42 -2.82 10.63
C GLN A 86 13.57 -2.35 9.44
N PHE A 87 12.68 -3.19 8.91
CA PHE A 87 11.75 -2.89 7.81
C PHE A 87 10.27 -2.90 8.23
N GLU A 88 9.98 -3.03 9.53
CA GLU A 88 8.61 -3.05 10.05
C GLU A 88 7.80 -1.80 9.66
N TRP A 89 8.49 -0.68 9.43
CA TRP A 89 7.86 0.55 8.98
C TRP A 89 7.08 0.39 7.67
N ASN A 90 7.57 -0.43 6.74
CA ASN A 90 6.94 -0.62 5.44
C ASN A 90 5.67 -1.47 5.58
N TYR A 91 5.77 -2.56 6.35
CA TYR A 91 4.61 -3.38 6.72
C TYR A 91 3.53 -2.57 7.44
N ALA A 92 3.92 -1.71 8.38
CA ALA A 92 2.99 -0.84 9.10
C ALA A 92 2.31 0.18 8.16
N HIS A 93 3.07 0.80 7.25
CA HIS A 93 2.57 1.75 6.26
C HIS A 93 1.58 1.10 5.29
N LEU A 94 1.94 -0.03 4.68
CA LEU A 94 1.05 -0.78 3.79
C LEU A 94 -0.22 -1.27 4.53
N ALA A 95 -0.08 -1.80 5.75
CA ALA A 95 -1.21 -2.25 6.54
C ALA A 95 -2.18 -1.11 6.86
N GLU A 96 -1.67 0.09 7.10
CA GLU A 96 -2.49 1.28 7.29
C GLU A 96 -3.30 1.62 6.04
N TYR A 97 -2.69 1.61 4.85
CA TYR A 97 -3.43 1.84 3.58
C TYR A 97 -4.50 0.81 3.34
N VAL A 98 -4.17 -0.48 3.42
CA VAL A 98 -5.13 -1.56 3.16
C VAL A 98 -6.31 -1.50 4.14
N LYS A 99 -6.06 -1.16 5.41
CA LYS A 99 -7.12 -0.93 6.41
C LYS A 99 -7.98 0.28 6.06
N ARG A 100 -7.38 1.42 5.72
CA ARG A 100 -8.12 2.64 5.34
C ARG A 100 -9.03 2.40 4.14
N GLN A 101 -8.57 1.65 3.12
CA GLN A 101 -9.40 1.27 1.96
C GLN A 101 -10.62 0.44 2.38
N HIS A 102 -10.46 -0.50 3.32
CA HIS A 102 -11.55 -1.39 3.75
C HIS A 102 -12.53 -0.74 4.74
N SER A 103 -12.05 0.13 5.64
CA SER A 103 -12.89 0.75 6.68
C SER A 103 -13.94 1.70 6.12
N ILE A 104 -13.64 2.38 5.01
CA ILE A 104 -14.59 3.24 4.30
C ILE A 104 -15.80 2.44 3.81
N CYS A 105 -15.57 1.20 3.32
CA CYS A 105 -16.66 0.35 2.85
C CYS A 105 -17.54 -0.24 3.98
N LEU A 106 -17.05 -0.20 5.22
CA LEU A 106 -17.76 -0.73 6.39
C LEU A 106 -18.38 0.37 7.27
N GLY A 107 -18.20 1.66 6.93
CA GLY A 107 -18.64 2.78 7.77
C GLY A 107 -17.94 2.85 9.13
N ILE A 108 -16.73 2.28 9.23
CA ILE A 108 -15.95 2.25 10.48
C ILE A 108 -15.04 3.49 10.49
N ASN A 109 -15.36 4.46 11.34
CA ASN A 109 -14.49 5.62 11.58
C ASN A 109 -13.26 5.17 12.37
N ASN A 110 -12.09 5.16 11.72
CA ASN A 110 -10.81 5.03 12.40
C ASN A 110 -10.39 6.45 12.83
N ASN A 111 -10.69 6.80 14.08
CA ASN A 111 -10.16 7.98 14.76
C ASN A 111 -8.67 7.79 15.09
#